data_AF-A0A1E5VUY2-F1
#
_entry.id   AF-A0A1E5VUY2-F1
#
_cell.length_a   1.000
_cell.length_b   1.000
_cell.length_c   1.000
_cell.angle_alpha   90.00
_cell.angle_beta   90.00
_cell.angle_gamma   90.00
#
_symmetry.space_group_name_H-M   'P 1'
#
loop_
_entity.id
_entity.type
_entity.pdbx_description
1 polymer ?
#
loop_
_entity_poly.entity_id
_entity_poly.type
_entity_poly.pdbx_seq_one_letter_code
_entity_poly.pdbx_strand_id
1 'polypeptide(L)'
;MQAEVNTSFGDIDAPLCFPGVPPLRPTGELPENAFDRDNEVYRKFLNAFSRILESRGILTNTFEWLEARAVAALRDGACVPGRLTPPVYCVRPLVSGGGGEVTKHACLEWLDAQPESSVVSLCFGSM
;
A
#
# COMPACT_ATOMS: atom_id res chain seq x y z
N MET A 1 -24.61 -13.40 -3.47
CA MET A 1 -25.32 -12.34 -2.74
C MET A 1 -24.25 -11.40 -2.19
N GLN A 2 -23.94 -10.32 -2.92
CA GLN A 2 -22.96 -9.33 -2.46
C GLN A 2 -23.62 -8.51 -1.35
N ALA A 3 -23.00 -8.55 -0.17
CA ALA A 3 -23.11 -7.52 0.86
C ALA A 3 -22.86 -6.12 0.25
N GLU A 4 -23.84 -5.43 -0.34
CA GLU A 4 -23.70 -4.00 -0.60
C GLU A 4 -23.67 -3.29 0.75
N VAL A 5 -22.46 -3.02 1.24
CA VAL A 5 -22.28 -2.08 2.36
C VAL A 5 -22.58 -0.70 1.79
N ASN A 6 -23.81 -0.23 2.02
CA ASN A 6 -24.32 1.04 1.53
C ASN A 6 -23.90 2.23 2.44
N THR A 7 -22.83 2.04 3.21
CA THR A 7 -22.39 2.94 4.28
C THR A 7 -20.98 3.43 3.97
N SER A 8 -20.76 4.72 4.21
CA SER A 8 -19.46 5.38 4.16
C SER A 8 -18.53 4.84 5.24
N PHE A 9 -17.23 4.68 4.94
CA PHE A 9 -16.29 4.14 5.94
C PHE A 9 -16.19 5.07 7.17
N GLY A 10 -16.41 6.38 7.00
CA GLY A 10 -16.43 7.33 8.10
C GLY A 10 -17.56 7.14 9.10
N ASP A 11 -18.64 6.45 8.71
CA ASP A 11 -19.80 6.19 9.58
C ASP A 11 -19.69 4.83 10.30
N ILE A 12 -18.60 4.08 10.06
CA ILE A 12 -18.37 2.76 10.66
C ILE A 12 -17.50 2.91 11.90
N ASP A 13 -18.09 2.73 13.08
CA ASP A 13 -17.36 2.74 14.35
C ASP A 13 -16.65 1.40 14.64
N ALA A 14 -17.05 0.32 13.96
CA ALA A 14 -16.49 -1.01 14.16
C ALA A 14 -15.19 -1.22 13.36
N PRO A 15 -14.25 -2.03 13.86
CA PRO A 15 -13.07 -2.42 13.08
C PRO A 15 -13.46 -3.13 11.79
N LEU A 16 -12.81 -2.73 10.69
CA LEU A 16 -12.88 -3.40 9.40
C LEU A 16 -11.91 -4.58 9.38
N CYS A 17 -12.44 -5.76 9.11
CA CYS A 17 -11.65 -6.99 9.03
C CYS A 17 -11.44 -7.37 7.56
N PHE A 18 -10.18 -7.39 7.13
CA PHE A 18 -9.79 -7.88 5.80
C PHE A 18 -8.92 -9.14 5.92
N PRO A 19 -9.04 -10.10 4.99
CA PRO A 19 -8.19 -11.30 5.00
C PRO A 19 -6.69 -10.96 4.95
N GLY A 20 -5.90 -11.59 5.81
CA GLY A 20 -4.43 -11.48 5.78
C GLY A 20 -3.85 -10.21 6.42
N VAL A 21 -4.67 -9.28 6.92
CA VAL A 21 -4.21 -8.06 7.61
C VAL A 21 -4.89 -7.90 8.98
N PRO A 22 -4.26 -7.19 9.94
CA PRO A 22 -4.92 -6.83 11.20
C PRO A 22 -6.20 -6.02 10.98
N PRO A 23 -7.17 -6.06 11.92
CA PRO A 23 -8.34 -5.20 11.86
C PRO A 23 -7.95 -3.72 11.80
N LEU A 24 -8.59 -2.96 10.92
CA LEU A 24 -8.36 -1.53 10.73
C LEU A 24 -9.54 -0.71 11.26
N ARG A 25 -9.26 0.35 11.98
CA ARG A 25 -10.25 1.36 12.36
C ARG A 25 -10.37 2.37 11.22
N PRO A 26 -11.58 2.70 10.76
CA PRO A 26 -11.72 3.72 9.72
C PRO A 26 -11.05 5.03 10.12
N THR A 27 -11.44 5.59 11.26
CA THR A 27 -10.87 6.83 11.77
C THR A 27 -9.41 6.65 12.18
N GLY A 28 -8.51 7.36 11.50
CA GLY A 28 -7.09 7.44 11.81
C GLY A 28 -6.18 6.43 11.10
N GLU A 29 -6.71 5.34 10.53
CA GLU A 29 -5.91 4.35 9.80
C GLU A 29 -6.22 4.29 8.30
N LEU A 30 -7.38 4.78 7.86
CA LEU A 30 -7.67 4.94 6.44
C LEU A 30 -7.43 6.39 5.98
N PRO A 31 -7.04 6.59 4.71
CA PRO A 31 -7.01 7.91 4.10
C PRO A 31 -8.36 8.64 4.22
N GLU A 32 -8.37 9.95 4.46
CA GLU A 32 -9.62 10.72 4.64
C GLU A 32 -10.57 10.64 3.44
N ASN A 33 -10.00 10.55 2.23
CA ASN A 33 -10.73 10.35 0.99
C ASN A 33 -11.38 8.95 0.87
N ALA A 34 -11.14 8.04 1.81
CA ALA A 34 -11.85 6.77 1.93
C ALA A 34 -13.19 6.93 2.69
N PHE A 35 -13.42 8.01 3.43
CA PHE A 35 -14.53 8.09 4.38
C PHE A 35 -15.88 8.35 3.74
N ASP A 36 -15.95 9.22 2.75
CA ASP A 36 -17.21 9.66 2.14
C ASP A 36 -17.39 9.06 0.74
N ARG A 37 -18.49 8.31 0.54
CA ARG A 37 -18.82 7.67 -0.74
C ARG A 37 -19.25 8.65 -1.83
N ASP A 38 -19.76 9.82 -1.45
CA ASP A 38 -20.17 10.86 -2.37
C ASP A 38 -18.99 11.73 -2.83
N ASN A 39 -17.84 11.60 -2.17
CA ASN A 39 -16.59 12.22 -2.56
C ASN A 39 -16.14 11.74 -3.97
N GLU A 40 -15.86 12.69 -4.87
CA GLU A 40 -15.44 12.37 -6.23
C GLU A 40 -14.14 11.55 -6.29
N VAL A 41 -13.20 11.85 -5.39
CA VAL A 41 -11.92 11.12 -5.27
C VAL A 41 -12.18 9.69 -4.83
N TYR A 42 -13.07 9.46 -3.87
CA TYR A 42 -13.48 8.12 -3.46
C TYR A 42 -14.03 7.31 -4.63
N ARG A 43 -14.97 7.89 -5.40
CA ARG A 43 -15.56 7.24 -6.58
C ARG A 43 -14.51 6.90 -7.64
N LYS A 44 -13.53 7.78 -7.86
CA LYS A 44 -12.42 7.52 -8.78
C LYS A 44 -11.55 6.36 -8.31
N PHE A 45 -11.20 6.29 -7.02
CA PHE A 45 -10.45 5.18 -6.46
C PHE A 45 -11.21 3.87 -6.55
N LEU A 46 -12.49 3.83 -6.17
CA LEU A 46 -13.30 2.62 -6.30
C LEU A 46 -13.39 2.12 -7.75
N ASN A 47 -13.57 3.02 -8.71
CA ASN A 47 -13.61 2.67 -10.12
C ASN A 47 -12.24 2.18 -10.64
N ALA A 48 -11.13 2.73 -10.13
CA ALA A 48 -9.80 2.24 -10.47
C ALA A 48 -9.55 0.84 -9.87
N PHE A 49 -9.90 0.63 -8.61
CA PHE A 49 -9.70 -0.64 -7.90
C PHE A 49 -10.61 -1.76 -8.39
N SER A 50 -11.84 -1.47 -8.82
CA SER A 50 -12.74 -2.49 -9.38
C SER A 50 -12.16 -3.17 -10.63
N ARG A 51 -11.35 -2.43 -11.39
CA ARG A 51 -10.69 -2.90 -12.62
C ARG A 51 -9.40 -3.67 -12.37
N ILE A 52 -8.85 -3.66 -11.15
CA ILE A 52 -7.67 -4.47 -10.80
C ILE A 52 -7.94 -5.96 -11.08
N LEU A 53 -9.18 -6.42 -10.85
CA LEU A 53 -9.58 -7.81 -11.11
C LEU A 53 -9.58 -8.21 -12.59
N GLU A 54 -9.55 -7.24 -13.50
CA GLU A 54 -9.47 -7.46 -14.95
C GLU A 54 -8.01 -7.57 -15.44
N SER A 55 -7.03 -7.32 -14.56
CA SER A 55 -5.62 -7.39 -14.91
C SER A 55 -5.14 -8.83 -15.11
N ARG A 56 -4.05 -8.99 -15.88
CA ARG A 56 -3.36 -10.29 -16.02
C ARG A 56 -2.54 -10.68 -14.79
N GLY A 57 -2.32 -9.73 -13.87
CA GLY A 57 -1.51 -9.88 -12.69
C GLY A 57 -1.21 -8.53 -12.06
N ILE A 58 -0.84 -8.56 -10.79
CA ILE A 58 -0.56 -7.39 -9.96
C ILE A 58 0.92 -7.43 -9.60
N LEU A 59 1.66 -6.38 -9.95
CA LEU A 59 3.05 -6.21 -9.51
C LEU A 59 3.04 -5.37 -8.23
N THR A 60 3.59 -5.89 -7.14
CA THR A 60 3.64 -5.21 -5.85
C THR A 60 5.10 -5.02 -5.44
N ASN A 61 5.47 -3.78 -5.12
CA ASN A 61 6.83 -3.42 -4.69
C ASN A 61 7.10 -3.84 -3.23
N THR A 62 7.13 -5.14 -2.97
CA THR A 62 7.25 -5.74 -1.64
C THR A 62 8.04 -7.04 -1.70
N PHE A 63 8.24 -7.67 -0.55
CA PHE A 63 8.74 -9.03 -0.42
C PHE A 63 7.67 -9.94 0.17
N GLU A 64 7.59 -11.20 -0.30
CA GLU A 64 6.64 -12.16 0.27
C GLU A 64 6.86 -12.39 1.76
N TRP A 65 8.10 -12.42 2.25
CA TRP A 65 8.36 -12.59 3.69
C TRP A 65 7.97 -11.37 4.53
N LEU A 66 7.96 -10.17 3.93
CA LEU A 66 7.59 -8.92 4.63
C LEU A 66 6.08 -8.84 4.85
N GLU A 67 5.30 -9.27 3.85
CA GLU A 67 3.83 -9.19 3.87
C GLU A 67 3.16 -10.57 3.72
N ALA A 68 3.77 -11.60 4.31
CA ALA A 68 3.43 -13.01 4.06
C ALA A 68 1.94 -13.34 4.22
N ARG A 69 1.29 -12.78 5.24
CA ARG A 69 -0.14 -13.02 5.53
C ARG A 69 -1.04 -12.41 4.45
N ALA A 70 -0.75 -11.18 4.02
CA ALA A 70 -1.53 -10.50 3.00
C ALA A 70 -1.33 -11.15 1.61
N VAL A 71 -0.08 -11.49 1.28
CA VAL A 71 0.25 -12.18 0.02
C VAL A 71 -0.42 -13.55 -0.05
N ALA A 72 -0.41 -14.32 1.05
CA ALA A 72 -1.11 -15.60 1.12
C ALA A 72 -2.63 -15.44 0.92
N ALA A 73 -3.26 -14.49 1.60
CA ALA A 73 -4.69 -14.24 1.47
C ALA A 73 -5.11 -13.86 0.03
N LEU A 74 -4.28 -13.06 -0.67
CA LEU A 74 -4.50 -12.72 -2.06
C LEU A 74 -4.37 -13.94 -2.98
N ARG A 75 -3.30 -14.73 -2.81
CA ARG A 75 -3.03 -15.95 -3.56
C ARG A 75 -4.14 -17.00 -3.38
N ASP A 76 -4.65 -17.12 -2.17
CA ASP A 76 -5.69 -18.10 -1.82
C ASP A 76 -7.10 -17.63 -2.22
N GLY A 77 -7.23 -16.44 -2.83
CA GLY A 77 -8.51 -15.91 -3.30
C GLY A 77 -9.42 -15.39 -2.19
N ALA A 78 -8.92 -15.24 -0.95
CA ALA A 78 -9.73 -14.92 0.21
C ALA A 78 -10.35 -13.51 0.14
N CYS A 79 -9.70 -12.59 -0.58
CA CYS A 79 -10.09 -11.18 -0.64
C CYS A 79 -11.25 -10.89 -1.62
N VAL A 80 -11.57 -11.78 -2.55
CA VAL A 80 -12.56 -11.53 -3.61
C VAL A 80 -13.56 -12.68 -3.73
N PRO A 81 -14.59 -12.72 -2.88
CA PRO A 81 -15.57 -13.80 -2.90
C PRO A 81 -16.22 -13.97 -4.27
N GLY A 82 -16.16 -15.19 -4.81
CA GLY A 82 -16.82 -15.55 -6.08
C GLY A 82 -16.08 -15.11 -7.34
N ARG A 83 -14.84 -14.61 -7.24
CA ARG A 83 -13.98 -14.33 -8.40
C ARG A 83 -12.55 -14.82 -8.12
N LEU A 84 -11.79 -15.04 -9.19
CA LEU A 84 -10.37 -15.32 -9.07
C LEU A 84 -9.62 -14.02 -8.82
N THR A 85 -8.73 -14.01 -7.83
CA THR A 85 -7.74 -12.94 -7.66
C THR A 85 -6.66 -13.10 -8.74
N PRO A 86 -6.32 -12.05 -9.50
CA PRO A 86 -5.18 -12.09 -10.41
C PRO A 86 -3.88 -12.45 -9.67
N PRO A 87 -2.92 -13.12 -10.34
CA PRO A 87 -1.66 -13.49 -9.68
C PRO A 87 -0.92 -12.25 -9.20
N VAL A 88 -0.44 -12.28 -7.96
CA VAL A 88 0.33 -11.20 -7.34
C VAL A 88 1.80 -11.55 -7.37
N TYR A 89 2.62 -10.66 -7.92
CA TYR A 89 4.07 -10.80 -8.01
C TYR A 89 4.75 -9.77 -7.12
N CYS A 90 5.40 -10.24 -6.07
CA CYS A 90 6.24 -9.41 -5.21
C CYS A 90 7.54 -9.08 -5.96
N VAL A 91 7.60 -7.89 -6.55
CA VAL A 91 8.80 -7.38 -7.20
C VAL A 91 9.62 -6.63 -6.15
N ARG A 92 10.80 -7.16 -5.84
CA ARG A 92 11.78 -6.61 -4.88
C ARG A 92 11.93 -5.09 -5.02
N PRO A 93 12.32 -4.37 -3.95
CA PRO A 93 12.29 -2.92 -3.86
C PRO A 93 12.87 -2.30 -5.12
N LEU A 94 11.97 -1.77 -5.94
CA LEU A 94 12.29 -0.96 -7.09
C LEU A 94 12.75 0.40 -6.57
N VAL A 95 14.00 0.43 -6.10
CA VAL A 95 14.67 1.66 -5.71
C VAL A 95 15.26 2.29 -6.96
N SER A 96 15.13 3.62 -7.06
CA SER A 96 15.87 4.38 -8.06
C SER A 96 17.37 4.13 -7.85
N GLY A 97 18.11 3.84 -8.91
CA GLY A 97 19.54 3.45 -8.86
C GLY A 97 20.50 4.56 -8.44
N GLY A 98 20.03 5.58 -7.73
CA GLY A 98 20.74 6.82 -7.48
C GLY A 98 20.75 7.71 -8.72
N GLY A 99 20.45 9.00 -8.56
CA GLY A 99 20.68 9.97 -9.63
C GLY A 99 22.18 9.95 -9.99
N GLY A 100 22.49 9.79 -11.27
CA GLY A 100 23.86 9.75 -11.78
C GLY A 100 24.56 11.11 -11.72
N GLU A 101 24.72 11.67 -10.53
CA GLU A 101 25.66 12.77 -10.34
C GLU A 101 27.08 12.22 -10.46
N VAL A 102 27.83 12.80 -11.41
CA VAL A 102 29.24 12.49 -11.69
C VAL A 102 30.14 12.86 -10.49
N THR A 103 29.62 13.70 -9.57
CA THR A 103 30.32 14.23 -8.40
C THR A 103 29.53 13.98 -7.13
N LYS A 104 30.18 13.43 -6.10
CA LYS A 104 29.58 13.17 -4.79
C LYS A 104 29.15 14.49 -4.13
N HIS A 105 27.89 14.57 -3.69
CA HIS A 105 27.39 15.75 -2.98
C HIS A 105 28.07 15.92 -1.60
N ALA A 106 28.35 17.16 -1.18
CA ALA A 106 29.06 17.47 0.07
C ALA A 106 28.41 16.88 1.33
N CYS A 107 27.08 16.67 1.33
CA CYS A 107 26.39 16.01 2.44
C CYS A 107 26.82 14.54 2.62
N LEU A 108 27.17 13.86 1.53
CA LEU A 108 27.65 12.48 1.58
C LEU A 108 29.11 12.43 2.01
N GLU A 109 29.92 13.44 1.66
CA GLU A 109 31.29 13.57 2.19
C GLU A 109 31.29 13.80 3.71
N TRP A 110 30.40 14.67 4.20
CA TRP A 110 30.20 14.84 5.64
C TRP A 110 29.73 13.55 6.32
N LEU A 111 28.82 12.80 5.68
CA LEU A 111 28.30 11.54 6.19
C LEU A 111 29.39 10.47 6.33
N ASP A 112 30.30 10.36 5.36
CA ASP A 112 31.43 9.41 5.41
C ASP A 112 32.36 9.64 6.61
N ALA A 113 32.45 10.87 7.11
CA ALA A 113 33.33 11.22 8.23
C ALA A 113 32.72 10.88 9.60
N GLN A 114 31.46 10.44 9.66
CA GLN A 114 30.78 10.11 10.90
C GLN A 114 31.05 8.65 11.31
N PRO A 115 31.06 8.32 12.61
CA PRO A 115 31.09 6.93 13.06
C PRO A 115 29.94 6.09 12.49
N GLU A 116 30.15 4.78 12.40
CA GLU A 116 29.11 3.86 11.94
C GLU A 116 27.86 3.96 12.84
N SER A 117 26.68 4.01 12.21
CA SER A 117 25.38 4.10 12.88
C SER A 117 25.19 5.31 13.82
N SER A 118 25.91 6.43 13.61
CA SER A 118 25.81 7.62 14.47
C SER A 118 24.89 8.74 13.95
N VAL A 119 24.43 8.66 12.70
CA VAL A 119 23.62 9.72 12.05
C VAL A 119 22.18 9.28 11.91
N VAL A 120 21.25 10.16 12.27
CA VAL A 120 19.81 9.98 12.03
C VAL A 120 19.41 10.76 10.77
N SER A 121 18.84 10.07 9.79
CA SER A 121 18.19 10.71 8.64
C SER A 121 16.73 11.00 8.96
N LEU A 122 16.30 12.25 8.76
CA LEU A 122 14.92 12.68 8.92
C LEU A 122 14.39 13.19 7.57
N CYS A 123 13.39 12.49 7.02
CA CYS A 123 12.76 12.83 5.76
C CYS A 123 11.27 12.48 5.82
N PHE A 124 10.42 13.40 5.39
CA PHE A 124 8.95 13.24 5.36
C PHE A 124 8.41 12.98 3.94
N GLY A 125 9.29 12.61 2.99
CA GLY A 125 8.92 12.40 1.59
C GLY A 125 8.94 13.68 0.74
N SER A 126 8.67 13.54 -0.56
CA SER A 126 8.82 14.61 -1.53
C SER A 126 7.65 15.59 -1.61
N MET A 127 6.43 15.15 -1.28
CA MET A 127 5.18 15.92 -1.13
C MET A 127 3.98 14.96 -1.11
#